data_AF-A0A3N5TA90-F1
#
_entry.id   AF-A0A3N5TA90-F1
#
_cell.length_a   1.000
_cell.length_b   1.000
_cell.length_c   1.000
_cell.angle_alpha   90.00
_cell.angle_beta   90.00
_cell.angle_gamma   90.00
#
_symmetry.space_group_name_H-M   'P 1'
#
loop_
_entity.id
_entity.type
_entity.pdbx_description
1 polymer ?
#
loop_
_entity_poly.entity_id
_entity_poly.type
_entity_poly.pdbx_seq_one_letter_code
_entity_poly.pdbx_strand_id
1 'polypeptide(L)' 'MSDEGRSKALESALSDITKRFGDGAILRLGDAAHLHVDAIPTGS' A
#
# COMPACT_ATOMS: atom_id res chain seq x y z
N MET A 1 6.13 -13.80 -20.08
CA MET A 1 5.74 -14.95 -19.21
C MET A 1 6.22 -14.81 -17.77
N SER A 2 7.11 -13.87 -17.42
CA SER A 2 7.59 -13.64 -16.04
C SER A 2 6.65 -12.79 -15.17
N ASP A 3 5.87 -11.89 -15.78
CA ASP A 3 5.08 -10.92 -15.01
C ASP A 3 3.78 -11.50 -14.42
N GLU A 4 3.18 -12.49 -15.07
CA GLU A 4 1.91 -13.09 -14.63
C GLU A 4 2.04 -13.83 -13.29
N GLY A 5 3.11 -14.63 -13.15
CA GLY A 5 3.38 -15.36 -11.91
C GLY A 5 3.71 -14.43 -10.74
N ARG A 6 4.43 -13.34 -11.03
CA ARG A 6 4.74 -12.30 -10.05
C ARG A 6 3.49 -11.53 -9.62
N SER A 7 2.60 -11.19 -10.55
CA SER A 7 1.34 -10.50 -10.25
C SER A 7 0.44 -11.34 -9.36
N LYS A 8 0.27 -12.63 -9.68
CA LYS A 8 -0.55 -13.54 -8.89
C LYS A 8 -0.02 -13.74 -7.47
N ALA A 9 1.30 -13.87 -7.32
CA ALA A 9 1.93 -13.98 -6.00
C ALA A 9 1.75 -12.69 -5.19
N LEU A 10 1.88 -11.53 -5.84
CA LEU A 10 1.65 -10.23 -5.23
C LEU A 10 0.21 -10.07 -4.72
N GLU A 11 -0.78 -10.40 -5.55
CA GLU A 11 -2.21 -10.34 -5.18
C GLU A 11 -2.54 -11.25 -3.98
N SER A 12 -2.00 -12.47 -3.96
CA SER A 12 -2.18 -13.39 -2.82
C SER A 12 -1.63 -12.78 -1.53
N ALA A 13 -0.41 -12.25 -1.58
CA ALA A 13 0.23 -11.64 -0.42
C ALA A 13 -0.54 -10.40 0.08
N LEU A 14 -1.05 -9.57 -0.82
CA LEU A 14 -1.89 -8.41 -0.47
C LEU A 14 -3.20 -8.83 0.22
N SER A 15 -3.86 -9.87 -0.29
CA SER A 15 -5.06 -10.46 0.35
C SER A 15 -4.74 -10.97 1.76
N ASP A 16 -3.61 -11.68 1.93
CA ASP A 16 -3.25 -12.27 3.22
C ASP A 16 -2.94 -11.21 4.28
N ILE A 17 -2.27 -10.13 3.89
CA ILE A 17 -2.02 -8.97 4.77
C ILE A 17 -3.35 -8.32 5.18
N THR A 18 -4.22 -8.04 4.21
CA THR A 18 -5.51 -7.38 4.47
C THR A 18 -6.41 -8.22 5.39
N LYS A 19 -6.47 -9.54 5.18
CA LYS A 19 -7.25 -10.45 6.04
C LYS A 19 -6.74 -10.52 7.47
N ARG A 20 -5.42 -10.42 7.68
CA ARG A 20 -4.80 -10.57 9.00
C ARG A 20 -4.81 -9.28 9.81
N PHE A 21 -4.65 -8.15 9.14
CA PHE A 21 -4.39 -6.86 9.79
C PHE A 21 -5.47 -5.80 9.52
N GLY A 22 -6.46 -6.12 8.68
CA GLY A 22 -7.53 -5.21 8.29
C GLY A 22 -7.17 -4.28 7.12
N ASP A 23 -8.16 -3.50 6.71
CA ASP A 23 -8.00 -2.51 5.64
C ASP A 23 -7.01 -1.40 6.06
N GLY A 24 -6.15 -0.98 5.13
CA GLY A 24 -5.14 0.06 5.37
C GLY A 24 -3.81 -0.46 5.94
N ALA A 25 -3.69 -1.76 6.21
CA ALA A 25 -2.42 -2.37 6.64
C ALA A 25 -1.32 -2.32 5.57
N ILE A 26 -1.70 -2.22 4.30
CA ILE A 26 -0.80 -2.01 3.17
C ILE A 26 -1.46 -1.06 2.18
N LEU A 27 -0.71 -0.06 1.71
CA LEU A 27 -1.18 0.98 0.79
C LEU A 27 -0.16 1.15 -0.33
N ARG A 28 -0.65 1.50 -1.53
CA ARG A 28 0.23 1.94 -2.61
C ARG A 28 0.60 3.40 -2.39
N LEU A 29 1.90 3.67 -2.28
CA LEU A 29 2.46 5.03 -2.17
C LEU A 29 1.97 5.98 -3.28
N GLY A 30 1.75 5.47 -4.49
CA GLY A 30 1.29 6.25 -5.64
C GLY A 30 -0.21 6.57 -5.66
N ASP A 31 -1.05 5.79 -4.96
CA ASP A 31 -2.47 6.08 -4.84
C ASP A 31 -2.73 7.27 -3.88
N ALA A 32 -1.68 7.75 -3.19
CA ALA A 32 -1.71 8.89 -2.25
C ALA A 32 -1.12 10.19 -2.84
N ALA A 33 -1.10 10.36 -4.18
CA ALA A 33 -0.48 11.52 -4.85
C ALA A 33 -1.06 12.90 -4.46
N HIS A 34 -2.24 12.94 -3.83
CA HIS A 34 -2.87 14.15 -3.32
C HIS A 34 -3.36 13.99 -1.88
N LEU A 35 -2.67 13.20 -1.05
CA LEU A 35 -2.92 13.31 0.38
C LEU A 35 -2.55 14.75 0.78
N HIS A 36 -3.54 15.54 1.16
CA HIS A 36 -3.31 16.84 1.80
C HIS A 36 -2.64 16.52 3.13
N VAL A 37 -1.31 16.44 3.12
CA VAL A 37 -0.54 16.16 4.31
C VAL A 37 -0.60 17.43 5.14
N ASP A 38 -1.53 17.46 6.09
CA ASP A 38 -1.57 18.48 7.13
C ASP A 38 -0.29 18.34 7.96
N ALA A 39 0.70 19.16 7.60
CA ALA A 39 1.96 19.23 8.30
C ALA A 39 1.88 20.33 9.35
N ILE A 40 2.04 19.96 10.61
CA ILE A 40 2.37 20.94 11.65
C ILE A 40 3.89 21.10 11.62
N PRO A 41 4.43 22.29 11.31
CA PRO A 41 5.87 22.49 11.20
C PRO A 41 6.56 22.22 12.55
N THR A 42 7.63 21.43 12.53
CA THR A 42 8.41 21.06 13.72
C THR A 42 9.35 22.17 14.19
N GLY A 43 9.49 23.24 13.40
CA GLY A 43 10.27 24.44 13.76
C GLY A 43 11.77 24.40 13.42
N SER A 44 12.20 23.55 12.48
CA SER A 44 13.60 23.49 11.99
C SER A 44 13.67 23.32 10.48
#